data_AF-A0A4U5M3R9-F1
#
_entry.id   AF-A0A4U5M3R9-F1
#
_cell.length_a   1.000
_cell.length_b   1.000
_cell.length_c   1.000
_cell.angle_alpha   90.00
_cell.angle_beta   90.00
_cell.angle_gamma   90.00
#
_symmetry.space_group_name_H-M   'P 1'
#
loop_
_entity.id
_entity.type
_entity.pdbx_description
1 polymer ?
#
loop_
_entity_poly.entity_id
_entity_poly.type
_entity_poly.pdbx_seq_one_letter_code
_entity_poly.pdbx_strand_id
1 'polypeptide(L)'
;MTSNSEAPKQDMPPPGGYRKFNFARTFPKVVWRPGVMVGVIAGCTTYGAFQTYMHKKHNQTEKFEDVDIHNAMEPFLTAERVNLEAWLKLLKKNRDLENEVMKNVPGWVTGTWYGEPVYYTLGEKWWGVGSRTEEFFVHASRKTNLDDHLWRHHSECADPKFYDKWIPESEASIKNEFLFNYGTEHMIR
;
A
#
# COMPACT_ATOMS: atom_id res chain seq x y z
N MET A 1 104.64 -1.60 -45.98
CA MET A 1 103.35 -1.22 -45.37
C MET A 1 102.25 -1.57 -46.38
N THR A 2 101.72 -2.78 -46.33
CA THR A 2 100.59 -3.19 -47.16
C THR A 2 99.32 -3.01 -46.33
N SER A 3 98.57 -1.94 -46.59
CA SER A 3 97.30 -1.69 -45.92
C SER A 3 96.25 -2.70 -46.42
N ASN A 4 95.88 -3.66 -45.58
CA ASN A 4 94.70 -4.48 -45.83
C ASN A 4 93.46 -3.58 -45.73
N SER A 5 92.85 -3.26 -46.87
CA SER A 5 91.55 -2.59 -46.90
C SER A 5 90.44 -3.66 -46.86
N GLU A 6 89.92 -3.96 -45.67
CA GLU A 6 88.73 -4.79 -45.54
C GLU A 6 87.51 -4.03 -46.08
N ALA A 7 86.69 -4.71 -46.91
CA ALA A 7 85.50 -4.11 -47.49
C ALA A 7 84.46 -3.79 -46.39
N PRO A 8 83.74 -2.64 -46.48
CA PRO A 8 82.77 -2.27 -45.47
C PRO A 8 81.67 -3.33 -45.38
N LYS A 9 81.56 -3.99 -44.22
CA LYS A 9 80.52 -4.98 -43.94
C LYS A 9 79.22 -4.25 -43.68
N GLN A 10 78.35 -4.21 -44.67
CA GLN A 10 77.03 -3.61 -44.58
C GLN A 10 76.01 -4.64 -44.08
N ASP A 11 75.15 -4.25 -43.15
CA ASP A 11 73.99 -5.07 -42.78
C ASP A 11 72.97 -5.07 -43.92
N MET A 12 72.70 -6.27 -44.43
CA MET A 12 71.72 -6.51 -45.49
C MET A 12 70.49 -7.20 -44.90
N PRO A 13 69.29 -7.02 -45.50
CA PRO A 13 68.14 -7.82 -45.11
C PRO A 13 68.43 -9.31 -45.29
N PRO A 14 67.84 -10.19 -44.48
CA PRO A 14 68.08 -11.61 -44.58
C PRO A 14 67.71 -12.13 -45.98
N PRO A 15 68.44 -13.13 -46.51
CA PRO A 15 68.09 -13.75 -47.79
C PRO A 15 66.69 -14.38 -47.67
N GLY A 16 65.70 -13.77 -48.33
CA GLY A 16 64.27 -14.11 -48.18
C GLY A 16 63.37 -12.94 -47.77
N GLY A 17 63.95 -11.80 -47.38
CA GLY A 17 63.23 -10.59 -47.01
C GLY A 17 62.56 -10.65 -45.63
N TYR A 18 62.00 -9.52 -45.20
CA TYR A 18 61.28 -9.45 -43.92
C TYR A 18 59.89 -10.09 -44.03
N ARG A 19 59.36 -10.56 -42.89
CA ARG A 19 57.98 -11.05 -42.80
C ARG A 19 57.02 -9.95 -43.25
N LYS A 20 56.02 -10.31 -44.06
CA LYS A 20 54.95 -9.41 -44.48
C LYS A 20 54.25 -8.83 -43.24
N PHE A 21 54.30 -7.52 -43.10
CA PHE A 21 53.61 -6.79 -42.04
C PHE A 21 52.14 -6.59 -42.44
N ASN A 22 51.22 -6.86 -41.51
CA ASN A 22 49.81 -6.55 -41.73
C ASN A 22 49.59 -5.06 -41.46
N PHE A 23 49.46 -4.28 -42.53
CA PHE A 23 49.16 -2.85 -42.45
C PHE A 23 47.65 -2.57 -42.39
N ALA A 24 46.80 -3.56 -42.67
CA ALA A 24 45.36 -3.40 -42.65
C ALA A 24 44.83 -3.38 -41.21
N ARG A 25 43.81 -2.55 -40.96
CA ARG A 25 43.14 -2.50 -39.66
C ARG A 25 42.44 -3.83 -39.37
N THR A 26 42.85 -4.52 -38.31
CA THR A 26 42.19 -5.74 -37.83
C THR A 26 41.10 -5.39 -36.82
N PHE A 27 39.83 -5.63 -37.19
CA PHE A 27 38.72 -5.48 -36.26
C PHE A 27 38.62 -6.70 -35.33
N PRO A 28 38.30 -6.49 -34.03
CA PRO A 28 38.02 -7.59 -33.12
C PRO A 28 36.73 -8.31 -33.52
N LYS A 29 36.67 -9.63 -33.30
CA LYS A 29 35.43 -10.40 -33.51
C LYS A 29 34.41 -10.00 -32.45
N VAL A 30 33.22 -9.55 -32.89
CA VAL A 30 32.11 -9.20 -32.00
C VAL A 30 31.27 -10.44 -31.73
N VAL A 31 31.24 -10.88 -30.47
CA VAL A 31 30.49 -12.07 -30.04
C VAL A 31 28.98 -11.78 -29.99
N TRP A 32 28.61 -10.56 -29.59
CA TRP A 32 27.23 -10.12 -29.49
C TRP A 32 26.70 -9.57 -30.81
N ARG A 33 26.30 -10.47 -31.70
CA ARG A 33 25.60 -10.10 -32.93
C ARG A 33 24.14 -9.73 -32.60
N PRO A 34 23.50 -8.83 -33.36
CA PRO A 34 22.14 -8.37 -33.07
C PRO A 34 21.12 -9.52 -32.99
N GLY A 35 21.23 -10.54 -33.85
CA GLY A 35 20.37 -11.73 -33.78
C GLY A 35 20.53 -12.55 -32.49
N VAL A 36 21.75 -12.68 -31.97
CA VAL A 36 22.02 -13.37 -30.70
C VAL A 36 21.44 -12.57 -29.53
N MET A 37 21.58 -11.25 -29.56
CA MET A 37 21.03 -10.37 -28.54
C MET A 37 19.49 -10.48 -28.48
N VAL A 38 18.82 -10.44 -29.64
CA VAL A 38 17.36 -10.61 -29.72
C VAL A 38 16.94 -11.98 -29.20
N GLY A 39 17.66 -13.05 -29.54
CA GLY A 39 17.38 -14.39 -29.03
C GLY A 39 17.51 -14.50 -27.51
N VAL A 40 18.55 -13.90 -26.93
CA VAL A 40 18.75 -13.88 -25.46
C VAL A 40 17.65 -13.08 -24.77
N ILE A 41 17.29 -11.90 -25.29
CA ILE A 41 16.22 -11.08 -24.72
C ILE A 41 14.88 -11.82 -24.80
N ALA A 42 14.58 -12.45 -25.94
CA ALA A 42 13.36 -13.23 -26.11
C ALA A 42 13.32 -14.43 -25.14
N GLY A 43 14.44 -15.13 -24.96
CA GLY A 43 14.56 -16.24 -24.01
C GLY A 43 14.38 -15.82 -22.55
N CYS A 44 15.02 -14.73 -22.14
CA CYS A 44 14.81 -14.16 -20.80
C CYS A 44 13.36 -13.72 -20.59
N THR A 45 12.75 -13.11 -21.61
CA THR A 45 11.36 -12.62 -21.52
C THR A 45 10.36 -13.79 -21.40
N THR A 46 10.51 -14.85 -22.20
CA THR A 46 9.63 -16.03 -22.10
C THR A 46 9.80 -16.76 -20.78
N TYR A 47 11.03 -16.88 -20.28
CA TYR A 47 11.30 -17.45 -18.96
C TYR A 47 10.69 -16.60 -17.83
N GLY A 48 10.83 -15.27 -17.88
CA GLY A 48 10.20 -14.36 -16.93
C GLY A 48 8.67 -14.44 -16.97
N ALA A 49 8.07 -14.55 -18.16
CA ALA A 49 6.63 -14.75 -18.31
C ALA A 49 6.16 -16.08 -17.67
N PHE A 50 6.93 -17.16 -17.84
CA PHE A 50 6.64 -18.43 -17.19
C PHE A 50 6.74 -18.34 -15.66
N GLN A 51 7.80 -17.72 -15.14
CA GLN A 51 8.02 -17.57 -13.71
C GLN A 51 6.94 -16.69 -13.06
N THR A 52 6.57 -15.57 -13.69
CA THR A 52 5.49 -14.70 -13.21
C THR A 52 4.14 -15.40 -13.19
N TYR A 53 3.86 -16.28 -14.15
CA TYR A 53 2.65 -17.11 -14.12
C TYR A 53 2.63 -18.06 -12.91
N MET A 54 3.76 -18.70 -12.59
CA MET A 54 3.88 -19.57 -11.41
C MET A 54 3.73 -18.78 -10.11
N HIS A 55 4.37 -17.62 -9.98
CA HIS A 55 4.21 -16.75 -8.81
C HIS A 55 2.78 -16.24 -8.66
N LYS A 56 2.10 -15.87 -9.75
CA LYS A 56 0.69 -15.45 -9.69
C LYS A 56 -0.20 -16.52 -9.08
N LYS A 57 0.03 -17.80 -9.37
CA LYS A 57 -0.71 -18.91 -8.75
C LYS A 57 -0.44 -18.99 -7.25
N HIS A 58 0.82 -18.88 -6.86
CA HIS A 58 1.22 -18.91 -5.45
C HIS A 58 0.63 -17.72 -4.67
N ASN A 59 0.73 -16.51 -5.19
CA ASN A 59 0.13 -15.34 -4.55
C ASN A 59 -1.40 -15.44 -4.48
N GLN A 60 -2.03 -16.14 -5.44
CA GLN A 60 -3.47 -16.36 -5.40
C GLN A 60 -3.85 -17.36 -4.30
N THR A 61 -3.03 -18.39 -4.04
CA THR A 61 -3.26 -19.31 -2.93
C THR A 61 -3.07 -18.61 -1.59
N GLU A 62 -2.03 -17.79 -1.43
CA GLU A 62 -1.81 -16.98 -0.21
C GLU A 62 -2.99 -16.04 0.05
N LYS A 63 -3.47 -15.32 -0.98
CA LYS A 63 -4.67 -14.47 -0.84
C LYS A 63 -5.91 -15.25 -0.45
N PHE A 64 -6.03 -16.49 -0.92
CA PHE A 64 -7.17 -17.34 -0.57
C PHE A 64 -7.10 -17.74 0.91
N GLU A 65 -5.90 -18.07 1.41
CA GLU A 65 -5.66 -18.33 2.82
C GLU A 65 -5.95 -17.09 3.69
N ASP A 66 -5.50 -15.91 3.29
CA ASP A 66 -5.79 -14.65 3.99
C ASP A 66 -7.30 -14.37 4.08
N VAL A 67 -8.03 -14.56 2.98
CA VAL A 67 -9.48 -14.37 2.94
C VAL A 67 -10.20 -15.41 3.80
N ASP A 68 -9.75 -16.66 3.80
CA ASP A 68 -10.36 -17.71 4.61
C ASP A 68 -10.14 -17.45 6.12
N ILE A 69 -8.93 -17.03 6.50
CA ILE A 69 -8.62 -16.59 7.87
C ILE A 69 -9.49 -15.38 8.25
N HIS A 70 -9.63 -14.41 7.35
CA HIS A 70 -10.48 -13.25 7.59
C HIS A 70 -11.95 -13.66 7.80
N ASN A 71 -12.50 -14.52 6.95
CA ASN A 71 -13.86 -15.03 7.06
C ASN A 71 -14.07 -15.85 8.35
N ALA A 72 -13.06 -16.63 8.77
CA ALA A 72 -13.10 -17.36 10.03
C ALA A 72 -13.08 -16.42 11.26
N MET A 73 -12.41 -15.27 11.16
CA MET A 73 -12.33 -14.26 12.23
C MET A 73 -13.47 -13.24 12.21
N GLU A 74 -14.11 -13.03 11.06
CA GLU A 74 -15.23 -12.10 10.86
C GLU A 74 -16.34 -12.25 11.91
N PRO A 75 -16.82 -13.44 12.31
CA PRO A 75 -17.87 -13.55 13.33
C PRO A 75 -17.42 -13.03 14.70
N PHE A 76 -16.15 -13.20 15.07
CA PHE A 76 -15.61 -12.67 16.33
C PHE A 76 -15.45 -11.15 16.26
N LEU A 77 -14.85 -10.62 15.19
CA LEU A 77 -14.68 -9.19 14.98
C LEU A 77 -16.03 -8.46 14.87
N THR A 78 -17.01 -9.07 14.22
CA THR A 78 -18.36 -8.53 14.09
C THR A 78 -19.11 -8.60 15.42
N ALA A 79 -18.87 -9.64 16.24
CA ALA A 79 -19.40 -9.72 17.60
C ALA A 79 -18.79 -8.65 18.53
N GLU A 80 -17.48 -8.40 18.43
CA GLU A 80 -16.76 -7.38 19.21
C GLU A 80 -17.08 -5.95 18.74
N ARG A 81 -17.08 -5.69 17.42
CA ARG A 81 -17.21 -4.35 16.82
C ARG A 81 -18.64 -3.97 16.40
N VAL A 82 -19.31 -4.83 15.62
CA VAL A 82 -20.49 -4.45 14.82
C VAL A 82 -21.80 -4.71 15.53
N ASN A 83 -21.93 -5.80 16.27
CA ASN A 83 -23.28 -6.31 16.53
C ASN A 83 -24.01 -5.69 17.72
N LEU A 84 -23.48 -5.59 18.95
CA LEU A 84 -24.39 -5.27 20.06
C LEU A 84 -23.81 -4.39 21.15
N GLU A 85 -22.59 -4.59 21.63
CA GLU A 85 -22.24 -3.99 22.92
C GLU A 85 -21.88 -2.50 22.85
N ALA A 86 -20.79 -2.12 22.17
CA ALA A 86 -20.39 -0.70 22.10
C ALA A 86 -21.43 0.14 21.33
N TRP A 87 -21.91 -0.38 20.20
CA TRP A 87 -22.91 0.27 19.37
C TRP A 87 -24.27 0.41 20.07
N LEU A 88 -24.87 -0.66 20.61
CA LEU A 88 -26.15 -0.51 21.31
C LEU A 88 -26.00 0.24 22.63
N LYS A 89 -24.86 0.17 23.32
CA LYS A 89 -24.63 1.02 24.49
C LYS A 89 -24.72 2.49 24.12
N LEU A 90 -24.18 2.89 22.97
CA LEU A 90 -24.25 4.26 22.49
C LEU A 90 -25.67 4.64 22.03
N LEU A 91 -26.36 3.77 21.27
CA LEU A 91 -27.77 4.01 20.94
C LEU A 91 -28.65 4.11 22.18
N LYS A 92 -28.41 3.27 23.19
CA LYS A 92 -29.09 3.33 24.48
C LYS A 92 -28.82 4.66 25.18
N LYS A 93 -27.57 5.10 25.24
CA LYS A 93 -27.20 6.42 25.78
C LYS A 93 -27.91 7.55 25.03
N ASN A 94 -27.94 7.52 23.69
CA ASN A 94 -28.60 8.54 22.89
C ASN A 94 -30.11 8.56 23.15
N ARG A 95 -30.74 7.38 23.27
CA ARG A 95 -32.15 7.24 23.64
C ARG A 95 -32.44 7.76 25.05
N ASP A 96 -31.56 7.48 26.01
CA ASP A 96 -31.69 7.97 27.39
C ASP A 96 -31.55 9.49 27.45
N LEU A 97 -30.62 10.08 26.68
CA LEU A 97 -30.45 11.52 26.54
C LEU A 97 -31.64 12.19 25.83
N GLU A 98 -32.19 11.57 24.78
CA GLU A 98 -33.41 12.06 24.12
C GLU A 98 -34.58 12.10 25.11
N ASN A 99 -34.75 11.02 25.91
CA ASN A 99 -35.75 10.99 26.97
C ASN A 99 -35.55 12.09 28.00
N GLU A 100 -34.32 12.50 28.29
CA GLU A 100 -34.02 13.58 29.24
C GLU A 100 -34.30 14.96 28.67
N VAL A 101 -33.90 15.20 27.42
CA VAL A 101 -34.05 16.50 26.75
C VAL A 101 -35.51 16.76 26.35
N MET A 102 -36.25 15.73 25.95
CA MET A 102 -37.60 15.88 25.40
C MET A 102 -38.74 15.75 26.43
N LYS A 103 -38.44 15.64 27.74
CA LYS A 103 -39.46 15.47 28.82
C LYS A 103 -40.57 16.53 28.80
N ASN A 104 -40.23 17.74 28.38
CA ASN A 104 -41.11 18.90 28.46
C ASN A 104 -41.92 19.14 27.16
N VAL A 105 -41.73 18.31 26.13
CA VAL A 105 -42.42 18.48 24.84
C VAL A 105 -43.71 17.63 24.84
N PRO A 106 -44.89 18.25 24.77
CA PRO A 106 -46.16 17.51 24.82
C PRO A 106 -46.31 16.61 23.58
N GLY A 107 -46.61 15.33 23.80
CA GLY A 107 -46.83 14.35 22.73
C GLY A 107 -45.56 13.76 22.11
N TRP A 108 -44.37 14.06 22.65
CA TRP A 108 -43.14 13.42 22.20
C TRP A 108 -43.04 11.97 22.71
N VAL A 109 -42.86 11.04 21.77
CA VAL A 109 -42.55 9.63 22.08
C VAL A 109 -41.22 9.32 21.41
N THR A 110 -40.25 8.89 22.22
CA THR A 110 -38.87 8.63 21.83
C THR A 110 -38.78 7.60 20.70
N GLY A 111 -38.05 7.93 19.64
CA GLY A 111 -37.95 7.10 18.43
C GLY A 111 -39.13 7.21 17.45
N THR A 112 -40.07 8.14 17.68
CA THR A 112 -41.11 8.52 16.71
C THR A 112 -40.96 9.98 16.33
N TRP A 113 -41.37 10.33 15.13
CA TRP A 113 -41.47 11.71 14.70
C TRP A 113 -42.87 12.23 15.04
N TYR A 114 -43.03 12.91 16.18
CA TYR A 114 -44.32 13.47 16.64
C TYR A 114 -45.50 12.49 16.58
N GLY A 115 -45.29 11.22 16.95
CA GLY A 115 -46.31 10.18 16.95
C GLY A 115 -46.39 9.36 15.66
N GLU A 116 -45.69 9.74 14.59
CA GLU A 116 -45.54 8.92 13.40
C GLU A 116 -44.23 8.10 13.44
N PRO A 117 -44.25 6.85 12.96
CA PRO A 117 -43.03 6.06 12.83
C PRO A 117 -42.10 6.69 11.77
N VAL A 118 -40.80 6.77 12.07
CA VAL A 118 -39.78 7.31 11.15
C VAL A 118 -39.72 6.50 9.84
N TYR A 119 -40.04 5.20 9.90
CA TYR A 119 -40.06 4.31 8.74
C TYR A 119 -41.41 3.60 8.60
N TYR A 120 -42.05 3.77 7.45
CA TYR A 120 -43.35 3.14 7.17
C TYR A 120 -43.25 1.70 6.65
N THR A 121 -42.14 1.31 6.02
CA THR A 121 -42.01 0.04 5.28
C THR A 121 -41.41 -1.11 6.08
N LEU A 122 -40.86 -0.84 7.27
CA LEU A 122 -40.05 -1.80 8.02
C LEU A 122 -40.86 -2.73 8.94
N GLY A 123 -42.09 -2.35 9.33
CA GLY A 123 -42.91 -3.16 10.25
C GLY A 123 -42.18 -3.45 11.57
N GLU A 124 -42.21 -4.70 12.04
CA GLU A 124 -41.47 -5.16 13.23
C GLU A 124 -40.00 -5.51 12.96
N LYS A 125 -39.52 -5.34 11.72
CA LYS A 125 -38.15 -5.69 11.37
C LYS A 125 -37.20 -4.61 11.89
N TRP A 126 -36.18 -5.03 12.63
CA TRP A 126 -35.05 -4.17 12.97
C TRP A 126 -34.40 -3.65 11.67
N TRP A 127 -34.25 -2.34 11.58
CA TRP A 127 -33.57 -1.72 10.44
C TRP A 127 -32.08 -2.07 10.53
N GLY A 128 -31.55 -2.78 9.53
CA GLY A 128 -30.16 -3.19 9.53
C GLY A 128 -29.22 -2.00 9.38
N VAL A 129 -28.33 -1.83 10.38
CA VAL A 129 -26.91 -1.34 10.39
C VAL A 129 -26.46 -0.22 9.43
N GLY A 130 -27.34 0.44 8.67
CA GLY A 130 -26.94 1.26 7.52
C GLY A 130 -27.52 2.68 7.45
N SER A 131 -28.44 3.05 8.33
CA SER A 131 -29.09 4.36 8.26
C SER A 131 -28.43 5.36 9.23
N ARG A 132 -27.56 6.20 8.68
CA ARG A 132 -26.93 7.41 9.25
C ARG A 132 -25.98 7.21 10.44
N THR A 133 -24.69 7.19 10.11
CA THR A 133 -23.58 7.55 11.02
C THR A 133 -23.84 8.84 11.82
N GLU A 134 -24.65 9.76 11.29
CA GLU A 134 -25.06 10.99 11.97
C GLU A 134 -25.79 10.74 13.30
N GLU A 135 -26.65 9.71 13.39
CA GLU A 135 -27.46 9.43 14.60
C GLU A 135 -26.65 8.77 15.72
N PHE A 136 -25.59 8.06 15.32
CA PHE A 136 -24.67 7.43 16.26
C PHE A 136 -23.70 8.44 16.87
N PHE A 137 -23.12 9.29 16.03
CA PHE A 137 -22.09 10.26 16.40
C PHE A 137 -22.64 11.67 16.66
N VAL A 138 -23.92 11.82 17.05
CA VAL A 138 -24.57 13.13 17.30
C VAL A 138 -23.79 13.97 18.32
N HIS A 139 -23.21 13.32 19.32
CA HIS A 139 -22.48 13.97 20.41
C HIS A 139 -20.97 14.06 20.16
N ALA A 140 -20.46 13.49 19.07
CA ALA A 140 -19.05 13.56 18.74
C ALA A 140 -18.71 14.92 18.11
N SER A 141 -17.51 15.43 18.40
CA SER A 141 -16.96 16.58 17.66
C SER A 141 -16.85 16.23 16.18
N ARG A 142 -17.04 17.23 15.30
CA ARG A 142 -16.95 17.04 13.84
C ARG A 142 -15.66 16.34 13.42
N LYS A 143 -14.55 16.67 14.08
CA LYS A 143 -13.24 16.05 13.80
C LYS A 143 -13.24 14.56 14.17
N THR A 144 -13.64 14.22 15.40
CA THR A 144 -13.68 12.82 15.84
C THR A 144 -14.68 11.99 15.04
N ASN A 145 -15.82 12.58 14.67
CA ASN A 145 -16.79 11.94 13.79
C ASN A 145 -16.16 11.56 12.43
N LEU A 146 -15.41 12.47 11.79
CA LEU A 146 -14.74 12.20 10.51
C LEU A 146 -13.61 11.16 10.62
N ASP A 147 -12.83 11.21 11.71
CA ASP A 147 -11.72 10.27 11.94
C ASP A 147 -12.25 8.84 12.17
N ASP A 148 -13.30 8.67 12.98
CA ASP A 148 -13.93 7.37 13.26
C ASP A 148 -14.77 6.86 12.09
N HIS A 149 -15.50 7.73 11.38
CA HIS A 149 -16.33 7.35 10.23
C HIS A 149 -15.50 6.76 9.08
N LEU A 150 -14.27 7.25 8.89
CA LEU A 150 -13.38 6.78 7.83
C LEU A 150 -12.51 5.60 8.28
N TRP A 151 -12.70 5.07 9.50
CA TRP A 151 -11.89 4.01 10.08
C TRP A 151 -10.37 4.29 9.97
N ARG A 152 -9.99 5.57 9.99
CA ARG A 152 -8.58 5.99 9.90
C ARG A 152 -8.01 6.01 11.30
N HIS A 153 -7.49 4.87 11.74
CA HIS A 153 -6.72 4.69 12.98
C HIS A 153 -7.31 5.39 14.22
N HIS A 154 -8.12 4.66 15.00
CA HIS A 154 -8.50 5.09 16.34
C HIS A 154 -7.24 5.35 17.17
N SER A 155 -7.08 6.58 17.67
CA SER A 155 -5.96 6.92 18.56
C SER A 155 -5.95 6.09 19.84
N GLU A 156 -7.11 5.59 20.24
CA GLU A 156 -7.34 4.74 21.42
C GLU A 156 -6.75 3.33 21.26
N CYS A 157 -6.63 2.85 20.02
CA CYS A 157 -6.06 1.54 19.68
C CYS A 157 -4.69 1.67 18.99
N ALA A 158 -4.16 2.88 18.87
CA ALA A 158 -2.84 3.11 18.30
C ALA A 158 -1.79 2.94 19.41
N ASP A 159 -0.84 2.02 19.19
CA ASP A 159 0.36 1.97 20.02
C ASP A 159 0.99 3.37 20.13
N PRO A 160 1.58 3.72 21.29
CA PRO A 160 2.21 5.03 21.48
C PRO A 160 3.19 5.27 20.34
N LYS A 161 2.89 6.31 19.54
CA LYS A 161 3.68 6.59 18.35
C LYS A 161 5.04 7.06 18.82
N PHE A 162 6.10 6.68 18.12
CA PHE A 162 7.46 6.96 18.60
C PHE A 162 7.73 8.47 18.82
N TYR A 163 6.97 9.34 18.16
CA TYR A 163 7.06 10.80 18.29
C TYR A 163 6.34 11.36 19.53
N ASP A 164 5.42 10.62 20.17
CA ASP A 164 4.69 11.10 21.35
C ASP A 164 5.61 11.31 22.55
N LYS A 165 6.77 10.64 22.59
CA LYS A 165 7.83 10.86 23.58
C LYS A 165 8.46 12.25 23.48
N TRP A 166 8.46 12.86 22.30
CA TRP A 166 9.30 14.02 22.01
C TRP A 166 8.50 15.29 21.69
N ILE A 167 7.23 15.16 21.31
CA ILE A 167 6.37 16.29 20.96
C ILE A 167 5.43 16.59 22.15
N PRO A 168 5.59 17.74 22.83
CA PRO A 168 4.72 18.14 23.93
C PRO A 168 3.27 18.35 23.45
N GLU A 169 2.29 18.04 24.29
CA GLU A 169 0.85 18.14 23.95
C GLU A 169 0.42 19.55 23.52
N SER A 170 1.14 20.59 23.94
CA SER A 170 0.89 21.99 23.55
C SER A 170 1.03 22.24 22.04
N GLU A 171 1.67 21.35 21.29
CA GLU A 171 1.92 21.47 19.85
C GLU A 171 1.07 20.51 19.00
N ALA A 172 -0.12 20.13 19.49
CA ALA A 172 -1.04 19.19 18.82
C ALA A 172 -1.42 19.58 17.37
N SER A 173 -1.32 20.86 16.99
CA SER A 173 -1.53 21.30 15.61
C SER A 173 -0.51 20.69 14.64
N ILE A 174 0.76 20.62 15.03
CA ILE A 174 1.87 20.11 14.23
C ILE A 174 1.71 18.59 14.01
N LYS A 175 1.22 17.87 15.02
CA LYS A 175 0.91 16.43 14.92
C LYS A 175 -0.11 16.14 13.81
N ASN A 176 -1.17 16.96 13.69
CA ASN A 176 -2.23 16.77 12.70
C ASN A 176 -1.74 17.06 11.27
N GLU A 177 -0.89 18.05 11.10
CA GLU A 177 -0.33 18.44 9.79
C GLU A 177 0.67 17.40 9.27
N PHE A 178 1.46 16.79 10.17
CA PHE A 178 2.35 15.69 9.84
C PHE A 178 1.59 14.43 9.40
N LEU A 179 0.49 14.10 10.08
CA LEU A 179 -0.38 12.97 9.71
C LEU A 179 -1.04 13.15 8.35
N PHE A 180 -1.39 14.39 7.98
CA PHE A 180 -2.02 14.69 6.70
C PHE A 180 -1.04 14.54 5.52
N ASN A 181 0.22 14.93 5.72
CA ASN A 181 1.25 14.87 4.67
C ASN A 181 1.90 13.49 4.49
N TYR A 182 2.14 12.73 5.57
CA TYR A 182 2.84 11.44 5.48
C TYR A 182 1.91 10.22 5.35
N GLY A 183 0.61 10.35 5.67
CA GLY A 183 -0.35 9.24 5.60
C GLY A 183 -0.84 8.89 4.19
N THR A 184 -0.60 9.75 3.20
CA THR A 184 -1.04 9.55 1.80
C THR A 184 0.02 8.84 0.94
N GLU A 185 1.30 8.93 1.30
CA GLU A 185 2.38 8.31 0.50
C GLU A 185 2.50 6.79 0.70
N HIS A 186 1.98 6.24 1.80
CA HIS A 186 2.08 4.81 2.13
C HIS A 186 0.89 3.95 1.68
N MET A 187 -0.15 4.53 1.08
CA MET A 187 -1.31 3.79 0.52
C MET A 187 -1.32 3.71 -1.02
N ILE A 188 -0.35 4.34 -1.71
CA ILE A 188 -0.25 4.34 -3.19
C ILE A 188 1.02 3.59 -3.66
N ARG A 189 1.45 2.56 -2.92
CA ARG A 189 2.46 1.60 -3.39
C ARG A 189 2.02 0.18 -3.12
#